data_AF-A0A7W1FEJ4-F1
#
_entry.id   AF-A0A7W1FEJ4-F1
#
_cell.length_a   1.000
_cell.length_b   1.000
_cell.length_c   1.000
_cell.angle_alpha   90.00
_cell.angle_beta   90.00
_cell.angle_gamma   90.00
#
_symmetry.space_group_name_H-M   'P 1'
#
loop_
_entity.id
_entity.type
_entity.pdbx_description
1 polymer ?
#
loop_
_entity_poly.entity_id
_entity_poly.type
_entity_poly.pdbx_seq_one_letter_code
_entity_poly.pdbx_strand_id
1 'polypeptide(L)' 'MEQSKIQNLKSKIKMLHPKILDKEKAALVIVDFQEAFRSPINDFAQIASRISIAVRGFQILNLPIIITEQYPKGLGKT' A
#
# COMPACT_ATOMS: atom_id res chain seq x y z
N MET A 1 33.34 -13.03 -12.42
CA MET A 1 32.26 -13.20 -11.42
C MET A 1 31.59 -11.88 -11.04
N GLU A 2 32.34 -10.78 -10.95
CA GLU A 2 31.83 -9.45 -10.58
C GLU A 2 31.01 -8.77 -11.69
N GLN A 3 31.42 -8.93 -12.95
CA GLN A 3 30.71 -8.38 -14.10
C GLN A 3 29.31 -8.97 -14.31
N SER A 4 29.11 -10.26 -13.99
CA SER A 4 27.76 -10.85 -14.07
C SER A 4 26.84 -10.38 -12.94
N LYS A 5 27.38 -10.08 -11.74
CA LYS A 5 26.63 -9.44 -10.65
C LYS A 5 26.16 -8.04 -11.03
N ILE A 6 27.04 -7.23 -11.62
CA ILE A 6 26.73 -5.86 -12.08
C ILE A 6 25.66 -5.91 -13.19
N GLN A 7 25.79 -6.83 -14.15
CA GLN A 7 24.82 -6.98 -15.23
C GLN A 7 23.45 -7.45 -14.69
N ASN A 8 23.44 -8.35 -13.72
CA ASN A 8 22.20 -8.84 -13.10
C ASN A 8 21.50 -7.74 -12.28
N LEU A 9 22.27 -6.91 -11.56
CA LEU A 9 21.75 -5.74 -10.85
C LEU A 9 21.15 -4.71 -11.81
N LYS A 10 21.84 -4.41 -12.93
CA LYS A 10 21.32 -3.53 -13.99
C LYS A 10 20.04 -4.08 -14.62
N SER A 11 19.93 -5.39 -14.81
CA SER A 11 18.69 -6.03 -15.30
C SER A 11 17.54 -5.94 -14.30
N LYS A 12 17.83 -6.09 -13.00
CA LYS A 12 16.86 -5.92 -11.91
C LYS A 12 16.36 -4.49 -11.83
N ILE A 13 17.24 -3.50 -11.99
CA ILE A 13 16.89 -2.09 -12.07
C ILE A 13 16.01 -1.81 -13.30
N LYS A 14 16.24 -2.51 -14.42
CA LYS A 14 15.43 -2.40 -15.65
C LYS A 14 14.00 -2.97 -15.50
N MET A 15 13.74 -3.82 -14.50
CA MET A 15 12.40 -4.31 -14.15
C MET A 15 11.66 -3.40 -13.16
N LEU A 16 12.33 -2.44 -12.55
CA LEU A 16 11.67 -1.49 -11.65
C LEU A 16 10.82 -0.54 -12.48
N HIS A 17 9.61 -0.27 -12.00
CA HIS A 17 8.77 0.75 -12.58
C HIS A 17 9.54 2.09 -12.59
N PRO A 18 9.50 2.88 -13.68
CA PRO A 18 10.28 4.11 -13.81
C PRO A 18 9.98 5.14 -12.71
N LYS A 19 8.85 4.99 -12.01
CA LYS A 19 8.50 5.76 -10.81
C LYS A 19 8.53 4.85 -9.58
N ILE A 20 9.71 4.40 -9.18
CA ILE A 20 9.90 3.74 -7.88
C ILE A 20 9.75 4.78 -6.76
N LEU A 21 9.11 4.40 -5.66
CA LEU A 21 8.93 5.29 -4.51
C LEU A 21 10.23 5.45 -3.72
N ASP A 22 10.55 6.69 -3.36
CA ASP A 22 11.56 7.01 -2.35
C ASP A 22 10.94 6.80 -0.96
N LYS A 23 11.51 5.86 -0.19
CA LYS A 23 10.95 5.48 1.12
C LYS A 23 10.90 6.65 2.10
N GLU A 24 11.83 7.61 2.00
CA GLU A 24 11.88 8.78 2.88
C GLU A 24 10.83 9.84 2.50
N LYS A 25 10.15 9.67 1.36
CA LYS A 25 9.14 10.59 0.82
C LYS A 25 7.81 9.90 0.55
N ALA A 26 7.60 8.71 1.13
CA ALA A 26 6.41 7.92 0.92
C ALA A 26 5.61 7.76 2.21
N ALA A 27 4.29 7.73 2.08
CA ALA A 27 3.34 7.38 3.13
C ALA A 27 2.21 6.52 2.53
N LEU A 28 1.62 5.65 3.34
CA LEU A 28 0.40 4.93 2.98
C LEU A 28 -0.79 5.73 3.48
N VAL A 29 -1.73 6.07 2.60
CA VAL A 29 -2.99 6.72 2.98
C VAL A 29 -4.13 5.75 2.69
N ILE A 30 -4.87 5.37 3.72
CA ILE A 30 -6.11 4.58 3.62
C ILE A 30 -7.27 5.57 3.66
N VAL A 31 -7.94 5.73 2.53
CA VAL A 31 -8.99 6.74 2.36
C VAL A 31 -10.34 6.09 2.55
N ASP A 32 -11.03 6.47 3.63
CA ASP A 32 -12.46 6.25 3.87
C ASP A 32 -12.92 4.80 3.65
N PHE A 33 -12.13 3.82 4.09
CA PHE A 33 -12.48 2.40 3.93
C PHE A 33 -13.32 1.90 5.11
N GLN A 34 -14.61 2.23 5.11
CA GLN A 34 -15.49 2.07 6.28
C GLN A 34 -16.59 1.00 6.13
N GLU A 35 -17.17 0.60 7.26
CA GLU A 35 -18.16 -0.48 7.38
C GLU A 35 -19.38 -0.36 6.45
N ALA A 36 -19.91 0.85 6.26
CA ALA A 36 -21.09 1.07 5.43
C ALA A 36 -20.86 0.69 3.96
N PHE A 37 -19.60 0.61 3.51
CA PHE A 37 -19.25 0.22 2.15
C PHE A 37 -19.27 -1.29 1.90
N ARG A 38 -19.46 -2.13 2.93
CA ARG A 38 -19.57 -3.59 2.78
C ARG A 38 -20.66 -4.03 1.81
N SER A 39 -21.78 -3.29 1.77
CA SER A 39 -22.92 -3.58 0.89
C SER A 39 -22.70 -3.09 -0.55
N PRO A 40 -22.35 -1.82 -0.80
CA PRO A 40 -22.17 -1.32 -2.17
C PRO A 40 -20.87 -1.76 -2.86
N ILE A 41 -19.87 -2.29 -2.13
CA ILE A 41 -18.62 -2.78 -2.69
C ILE A 41 -18.60 -4.31 -2.67
N ASN A 42 -18.81 -4.93 -3.83
CA ASN A 42 -18.87 -6.39 -3.98
C ASN A 42 -17.61 -7.10 -3.43
N ASP A 43 -16.42 -6.54 -3.67
CA ASP A 43 -15.14 -7.15 -3.31
C ASP A 43 -14.55 -6.60 -1.99
N PHE A 44 -15.40 -6.07 -1.10
CA PHE A 44 -14.95 -5.37 0.12
C PHE A 44 -13.94 -6.20 0.93
N ALA A 45 -14.22 -7.47 1.19
CA ALA A 45 -13.33 -8.34 1.96
C ALA A 45 -11.96 -8.57 1.26
N GLN A 46 -11.96 -8.66 -0.06
CA GLN A 46 -10.72 -8.81 -0.81
C GLN A 46 -9.90 -7.52 -0.80
N ILE A 47 -10.55 -6.36 -0.91
CA ILE A 47 -9.90 -5.05 -0.79
C ILE A 47 -9.32 -4.88 0.62
N ALA A 48 -10.07 -5.21 1.67
CA ALA A 48 -9.61 -5.18 3.06
C ALA A 48 -8.34 -6.05 3.26
N SER A 49 -8.31 -7.24 2.66
CA SER A 49 -7.14 -8.12 2.70
C SER A 49 -5.91 -7.49 2.01
N ARG A 50 -6.10 -6.84 0.86
CA ARG A 50 -5.02 -6.13 0.15
C ARG A 50 -4.52 -4.91 0.92
N ILE A 51 -5.43 -4.13 1.52
CA ILE A 51 -5.07 -3.02 2.42
C ILE A 51 -4.23 -3.55 3.59
N SER A 52 -4.63 -4.66 4.21
CA SER A 52 -3.88 -5.29 5.30
C SER A 52 -2.45 -5.70 4.89
N ILE A 53 -2.25 -6.19 3.65
CA ILE A 53 -0.91 -6.47 3.12
C ILE A 53 -0.08 -5.18 3.04
N ALA A 54 -0.63 -4.10 2.50
CA ALA A 54 0.07 -2.81 2.41
C ALA A 54 0.42 -2.24 3.80
N VAL A 55 -0.53 -2.28 4.74
CA VAL A 55 -0.32 -1.86 6.14
C VAL A 55 0.83 -2.63 6.77
N ARG A 56 0.83 -3.96 6.67
CA ARG A 56 1.91 -4.80 7.22
C ARG A 56 3.26 -4.44 6.59
N GLY A 57 3.30 -4.20 5.28
CA GLY A 57 4.52 -3.77 4.59
C GLY A 57 5.06 -2.45 5.13
N PHE A 58 4.20 -1.44 5.30
CA PHE A 58 4.58 -0.14 5.83
C PHE A 58 5.01 -0.22 7.31
N GLN A 59 4.34 -1.06 8.12
CA GLN A 59 4.74 -1.31 9.51
C GLN A 59 6.14 -1.94 9.60
N ILE A 60 6.44 -2.96 8.79
CA ILE A 60 7.76 -3.61 8.74
C ILE A 60 8.85 -2.61 8.35
N LEU A 61 8.54 -1.71 7.41
CA LEU A 61 9.49 -0.69 6.93
C LEU A 61 9.56 0.54 7.85
N ASN A 62 8.76 0.58 8.92
CA ASN A 62 8.62 1.74 9.82
C ASN A 62 8.28 3.04 9.06
N LEU A 63 7.35 2.95 8.11
CA LEU A 63 6.91 4.08 7.29
C LEU A 63 5.55 4.64 7.76
N PRO A 64 5.25 5.92 7.49
CA PRO A 64 4.00 6.54 7.91
C PRO A 64 2.76 5.86 7.29
N ILE A 65 1.74 5.66 8.12
CA ILE A 65 0.40 5.19 7.72
C ILE A 65 -0.61 6.22 8.22
N ILE A 66 -1.42 6.74 7.31
CA ILE A 66 -2.46 7.74 7.56
C ILE A 66 -3.80 7.11 7.21
N ILE A 67 -4.80 7.32 8.06
CA ILE A 67 -6.16 6.82 7.87
C ILE A 67 -7.11 8.01 7.93
N THR A 68 -8.03 8.08 6.96
CA THR A 68 -9.14 9.04 7.00
C THR A 68 -10.46 8.30 7.14
N GLU A 69 -11.43 8.96 7.78
CA GLU A 69 -12.80 8.48 7.85
C GLU A 69 -13.74 9.61 7.36
N GLN A 70 -14.63 9.29 6.43
CA GLN A 70 -15.71 10.17 6.01
C GLN A 70 -16.91 9.94 6.93
N TYR A 71 -17.46 11.01 7.51
CA TYR A 71 -18.68 10.99 8.34
C TYR A 71 -18.88 9.68 9.15
N PRO A 72 -18.00 9.37 10.14
CA PRO A 72 -18.02 8.07 10.84
C PRO A 72 -19.36 7.77 11.52
N LYS A 73 -20.11 8.81 11.87
CA LYS A 73 -21.43 8.72 12.48
C LYS A 73 -22.47 8.03 11.59
N GLY A 74 -22.34 8.12 10.27
CA GLY A 74 -23.27 7.49 9.32
C GLY A 74 -22.66 6.42 8.43
N LEU A 75 -21.33 6.42 8.25
CA LEU A 75 -20.62 5.43 7.42
C LEU A 75 -19.94 4.31 8.23
N GLY A 76 -20.01 4.39 9.56
CA GLY A 76 -19.33 3.45 10.45
C GLY A 76 -17.83 3.74 10.57
N LYS A 77 -17.11 2.84 11.23
CA LYS A 77 -15.67 2.95 11.44
C LYS A 77 -14.85 2.32 10.32
N THR A 78 -13.57 2.64 10.28
CA THR A 78 -12.56 1.91 9.49
C THR A 78 -12.11 0.66 10.23
#